data_AF-A0A062I3R5-F1
#
_entry.id   AF-A0A062I3R5-F1
#
_cell.length_a   1.000
_cell.length_b   1.000
_cell.length_c   1.000
_cell.angle_alpha   90.00
_cell.angle_beta   90.00
_cell.angle_gamma   90.00
#
_symmetry.space_group_name_H-M   'P 1'
#
loop_
_entity.id
_entity.type
_entity.pdbx_description
1 polymer ?
#
loop_
_entity_poly.entity_id
_entity_poly.type
_entity_poly.pdbx_seq_one_letter_code
_entity_poly.pdbx_strand_id
1 'polypeptide(L)'
;MEECKRKYLSEFAISLFSARWMMIPAHQLSSDGEFKKAELEVALASHIYLICKTPAISFSKDLFKYENGILSGSIKYSLEGEIREKLFSIEFPLLDGAVTVQLSPFPFREIHTLDPQGNIVRKLPANLVSMGLGWHLQNKELRDFEVLYIGQAYGDGSRTAFERLKNHSTLQKILAQINYDSPEYEIQLLTFEYSPYRIIYQMDGRAKNAISDYRDLDRFRSITVNHLTEHQQICLVEAGLIRYFQPQYNVIYKDNFPNGKHKILEACYDLDFSGLIIEINTEDLGFSLWSSSINARDHHIAKIDLVDPNIRWGFFHIFNDDGSALSMPNVIAKSS
;
A
#
# COMPACT_ATOMS: atom_id res chain seq x y z
N MET A 1 36.37 -26.27 7.08
CA MET A 1 35.60 -25.18 7.70
C MET A 1 35.30 -24.21 6.58
N GLU A 2 34.04 -24.02 6.21
CA GLU A 2 33.67 -22.87 5.39
C GLU A 2 34.13 -21.60 6.13
N GLU A 3 34.75 -20.70 5.40
CA GLU A 3 35.22 -19.43 5.91
C GLU A 3 34.02 -18.60 6.39
N CYS A 4 34.11 -18.01 7.58
CA CYS A 4 33.08 -17.16 8.15
C CYS A 4 32.79 -15.99 7.18
N LYS A 5 31.62 -16.00 6.50
CA LYS A 5 31.24 -14.97 5.52
C LYS A 5 30.79 -13.65 6.15
N ARG A 6 30.80 -13.55 7.48
CA ARG A 6 30.49 -12.31 8.18
C ARG A 6 31.74 -11.46 8.31
N LYS A 7 31.70 -10.35 7.59
CA LYS A 7 32.82 -9.40 7.48
C LYS A 7 32.93 -8.50 8.71
N TYR A 8 31.80 -8.06 9.25
CA TYR A 8 31.74 -7.09 10.33
C TYR A 8 30.93 -7.59 11.52
N LEU A 9 31.24 -7.06 12.70
CA LEU A 9 30.52 -7.38 13.93
C LEU A 9 29.08 -6.86 13.87
N SER A 10 28.89 -5.66 13.31
CA SER A 10 27.58 -5.04 13.10
C SER A 10 27.12 -5.04 11.64
N GLU A 11 25.82 -5.25 11.46
CA GLU A 11 25.11 -5.14 10.19
C GLU A 11 23.93 -4.17 10.34
N PHE A 12 23.59 -3.47 9.25
CA PHE A 12 22.60 -2.39 9.27
C PHE A 12 21.52 -2.62 8.22
N ALA A 13 20.28 -2.34 8.61
CA ALA A 13 19.14 -2.33 7.71
C ALA A 13 18.40 -0.99 7.74
N ILE A 14 17.90 -0.61 6.57
CA ILE A 14 16.95 0.48 6.40
C ILE A 14 15.55 -0.07 6.70
N SER A 15 14.79 0.63 7.55
CA SER A 15 13.38 0.30 7.84
C SER A 15 12.48 1.46 7.45
N LEU A 16 11.62 1.21 6.47
CA LEU A 16 10.64 2.16 5.94
C LEU A 16 9.24 1.64 6.24
N PHE A 17 8.37 2.48 6.80
CA PHE A 17 7.02 2.07 7.17
C PHE A 17 5.99 3.15 6.80
N SER A 18 4.82 2.69 6.35
CA SER A 18 3.67 3.55 6.07
C SER A 18 3.16 4.22 7.36
N ALA A 19 2.75 5.48 7.25
CA ALA A 19 2.20 6.27 8.34
C ALA A 19 0.74 6.65 8.10
N ARG A 20 0.48 7.71 7.32
CA ARG A 20 -0.88 8.11 6.94
C ARG A 20 -1.24 7.52 5.58
N TRP A 21 -2.54 7.36 5.34
CA TRP A 21 -3.05 6.82 4.09
C TRP A 21 -4.35 7.51 3.69
N MET A 22 -4.70 7.39 2.41
CA MET A 22 -6.02 7.76 1.90
C MET A 22 -6.46 6.72 0.87
N MET A 23 -7.76 6.42 0.86
CA MET A 23 -8.38 5.56 -0.13
C MET A 23 -9.56 6.26 -0.80
N ILE A 24 -9.61 6.22 -2.13
CA ILE A 24 -10.78 6.67 -2.91
C ILE A 24 -11.09 5.68 -4.05
N PRO A 25 -12.36 5.51 -4.42
CA PRO A 25 -12.73 4.89 -5.70
C PRO A 25 -12.16 5.67 -6.88
N ALA A 26 -11.68 4.97 -7.91
CA ALA A 26 -11.07 5.62 -9.07
C ALA A 26 -12.03 6.56 -9.82
N HIS A 27 -13.34 6.28 -9.82
CA HIS A 27 -14.33 7.17 -10.47
C HIS A 27 -14.44 8.54 -9.79
N GLN A 28 -14.03 8.66 -8.52
CA GLN A 28 -14.05 9.93 -7.79
C GLN A 28 -12.86 10.85 -8.11
N LEU A 29 -11.80 10.35 -8.76
CA LEU A 29 -10.69 11.18 -9.27
C LEU A 29 -11.14 12.32 -10.18
N SER A 30 -12.20 12.06 -10.95
CA SER A 30 -12.74 13.01 -11.92
C SER A 30 -13.92 13.80 -11.37
N SER A 31 -14.31 13.56 -10.11
CA SER A 31 -15.41 14.30 -9.50
C SER A 31 -14.94 15.69 -9.07
N ASP A 32 -15.84 16.69 -9.15
CA ASP A 32 -15.58 18.06 -8.69
C ASP A 32 -15.63 18.19 -7.15
N GLY A 33 -15.44 17.08 -6.42
CA GLY A 33 -15.43 17.08 -4.97
C GLY A 33 -14.13 17.67 -4.43
N GLU A 34 -14.23 18.62 -3.51
CA GLU A 34 -13.07 19.16 -2.80
C GLU A 34 -12.72 18.28 -1.60
N PHE A 35 -11.43 17.95 -1.45
CA PHE A 35 -10.92 17.32 -0.25
C PHE A 35 -11.08 18.26 0.94
N LYS A 36 -11.49 17.72 2.09
CA LYS A 36 -11.39 18.47 3.36
C LYS A 36 -9.93 18.74 3.67
N LYS A 37 -9.65 19.76 4.48
CA LYS A 37 -8.27 20.16 4.83
C LYS A 37 -7.40 18.99 5.29
N ALA A 38 -7.90 18.14 6.19
CA ALA A 38 -7.14 16.98 6.69
C ALA A 38 -6.88 15.92 5.60
N GLU A 39 -7.85 15.70 4.70
CA GLU A 39 -7.69 14.80 3.56
C GLU A 39 -6.64 15.36 2.60
N LEU A 40 -6.74 16.64 2.25
CA LEU A 40 -5.78 17.32 1.37
C LEU A 40 -4.35 17.25 1.92
N GLU A 41 -4.16 17.44 3.23
CA GLU A 41 -2.85 17.31 3.89
C GLU A 41 -2.24 15.92 3.71
N VAL A 42 -3.05 14.85 3.78
CA VAL A 42 -2.58 13.48 3.52
C VAL A 42 -2.31 13.27 2.04
N ALA A 43 -3.22 13.71 1.16
CA ALA A 43 -3.08 13.56 -0.29
C ALA A 43 -1.85 14.27 -0.87
N LEU A 44 -1.42 15.38 -0.25
CA LEU A 44 -0.20 16.11 -0.59
C LEU A 44 1.07 15.44 -0.05
N ALA A 45 0.99 14.80 1.13
CA ALA A 45 2.12 14.12 1.76
C ALA A 45 2.29 12.65 1.29
N SER A 46 1.34 12.09 0.54
CA SER A 46 1.42 10.74 0.03
C SER A 46 2.59 10.55 -0.93
N HIS A 47 3.36 9.49 -0.71
CA HIS A 47 4.60 9.18 -1.43
C HIS A 47 4.42 8.04 -2.43
N ILE A 48 3.59 7.06 -2.11
CA ILE A 48 3.33 5.86 -2.90
C ILE A 48 1.83 5.73 -3.13
N TYR A 49 1.44 5.27 -4.32
CA TYR A 49 0.06 4.86 -4.59
C TYR A 49 0.01 3.40 -5.04
N LEU A 50 -1.10 2.76 -4.67
CA LEU A 50 -1.50 1.43 -5.09
C LEU A 50 -2.79 1.55 -5.90
N ILE A 51 -2.85 0.86 -7.04
CA ILE A 51 -4.09 0.61 -7.77
C ILE A 51 -4.53 -0.79 -7.38
N CYS A 52 -5.67 -0.88 -6.69
CA CYS A 52 -6.23 -2.14 -6.25
C CYS A 52 -7.59 -2.40 -6.90
N LYS A 53 -8.02 -3.66 -6.94
CA LYS A 53 -9.40 -4.02 -7.26
C LYS A 53 -10.11 -4.68 -6.08
N THR A 54 -11.40 -4.41 -5.98
CA THR A 54 -12.34 -4.95 -4.98
C THR A 54 -13.69 -5.20 -5.65
N PRO A 55 -14.56 -6.09 -5.14
CA PRO A 55 -15.88 -6.27 -5.73
C PRO A 55 -16.67 -4.95 -5.78
N ALA A 56 -17.31 -4.69 -6.92
CA ALA A 56 -18.13 -3.50 -7.12
C ALA A 56 -19.45 -3.64 -6.38
N ILE A 57 -19.71 -2.72 -5.45
CA ILE A 57 -20.91 -2.73 -4.62
C ILE A 57 -21.96 -1.78 -5.23
N SER A 58 -23.23 -2.19 -5.16
CA SER A 58 -24.37 -1.37 -5.56
C SER A 58 -25.50 -1.48 -4.54
N PHE A 59 -26.42 -0.51 -4.57
CA PHE A 59 -27.66 -0.57 -3.79
C PHE A 59 -28.76 -1.30 -4.56
N SER A 60 -29.64 -1.97 -3.82
CA SER A 60 -30.90 -2.47 -4.38
C SER A 60 -31.92 -1.33 -4.50
N LYS A 61 -32.34 -1.00 -5.73
CA LYS A 61 -33.35 0.02 -5.99
C LYS A 61 -34.67 -0.26 -5.27
N ASP A 62 -35.09 -1.52 -5.23
CA ASP A 62 -36.41 -1.91 -4.72
C ASP A 62 -36.50 -1.86 -3.20
N LEU A 63 -35.35 -1.99 -2.52
CA LEU A 63 -35.27 -2.01 -1.05
C LEU A 63 -34.85 -0.66 -0.47
N PHE A 64 -34.34 0.26 -1.28
CA PHE A 64 -33.84 1.55 -0.83
C PHE A 64 -34.99 2.46 -0.35
N LYS A 65 -34.87 2.93 0.89
CA LYS A 65 -35.86 3.81 1.53
C LYS A 65 -35.19 4.82 2.46
N TYR A 66 -35.75 6.01 2.52
CA TYR A 66 -35.41 7.03 3.50
C TYR A 66 -36.68 7.55 4.17
N GLU A 67 -36.88 7.24 5.44
CA GLU A 67 -38.08 7.57 6.19
C GLU A 67 -37.70 7.98 7.62
N ASN A 68 -38.24 9.10 8.11
CA ASN A 68 -38.05 9.58 9.50
C ASN A 68 -36.58 9.64 9.95
N GLY A 69 -35.66 10.07 9.08
CA GLY A 69 -34.24 10.17 9.40
C GLY A 69 -33.48 8.84 9.31
N ILE A 70 -34.14 7.75 8.92
CA ILE A 70 -33.55 6.42 8.79
C ILE A 70 -33.35 6.11 7.32
N LEU A 71 -32.11 5.80 6.96
CA LEU A 71 -31.77 5.23 5.66
C LEU A 71 -31.75 3.72 5.78
N SER A 72 -32.54 3.04 4.96
CA SER A 72 -32.59 1.59 4.92
C SER A 72 -32.54 1.07 3.48
N GLY A 73 -32.10 -0.16 3.35
CA GLY A 73 -32.11 -0.85 2.08
C GLY A 73 -31.17 -2.03 2.08
N SER A 74 -30.62 -2.29 0.91
CA SER A 74 -29.74 -3.41 0.70
C SER A 74 -28.54 -3.02 -0.13
N ILE A 75 -27.38 -3.50 0.28
CA ILE A 75 -26.13 -3.42 -0.49
C ILE A 75 -25.81 -4.81 -1.03
N LYS A 76 -25.38 -4.85 -2.29
CA LYS A 76 -25.09 -6.09 -3.00
C LYS A 76 -23.88 -5.97 -3.90
N TYR A 77 -23.22 -7.10 -4.11
CA TYR A 77 -22.21 -7.29 -5.14
C TYR A 77 -22.38 -8.70 -5.73
N SER A 78 -21.79 -8.93 -6.89
CA SER A 78 -21.81 -10.22 -7.57
C SER A 78 -20.38 -10.66 -7.79
N LEU A 79 -20.08 -11.94 -7.61
CA LEU A 79 -18.83 -12.54 -8.12
C LEU A 79 -19.20 -13.88 -8.74
N GLU A 80 -18.66 -14.18 -9.92
CA GLU A 80 -18.91 -15.44 -10.63
C GLU A 80 -20.41 -15.76 -10.85
N GLY A 81 -21.24 -14.71 -10.97
CA GLY A 81 -22.69 -14.82 -11.12
C GLY A 81 -23.48 -15.02 -9.81
N GLU A 82 -22.80 -15.18 -8.68
CA GLU A 82 -23.43 -15.30 -7.36
C GLU A 82 -23.60 -13.93 -6.70
N ILE A 83 -24.86 -13.57 -6.44
CA ILE A 83 -25.22 -12.32 -5.76
C ILE A 83 -25.08 -12.52 -4.25
N ARG A 84 -24.34 -11.61 -3.64
CA ARG A 84 -24.21 -11.50 -2.18
C ARG A 84 -24.86 -10.21 -1.76
N GLU A 85 -25.68 -10.28 -0.71
CA GLU A 85 -26.57 -9.19 -0.32
C GLU A 85 -26.60 -9.03 1.19
N LYS A 86 -26.64 -7.78 1.67
CA LYS A 86 -26.79 -7.44 3.08
C LYS A 86 -27.78 -6.30 3.25
N LEU A 87 -28.80 -6.54 4.06
CA LEU A 87 -29.73 -5.52 4.51
C LEU A 87 -29.06 -4.57 5.51
N PHE A 88 -29.42 -3.30 5.44
CA PHE A 88 -29.00 -2.29 6.41
C PHE A 88 -30.14 -1.35 6.76
N SER A 89 -30.05 -0.79 7.97
CA SER A 89 -30.91 0.28 8.46
C SER A 89 -30.08 1.10 9.44
N ILE A 90 -29.88 2.39 9.14
CA ILE A 90 -29.03 3.29 9.91
C ILE A 90 -29.69 4.65 10.07
N GLU A 91 -29.39 5.30 11.19
CA GLU A 91 -29.66 6.72 11.33
C GLU A 91 -28.82 7.49 10.32
N PHE A 92 -29.47 8.38 9.57
CA PHE A 92 -28.86 9.11 8.47
C PHE A 92 -29.36 10.56 8.49
N PRO A 93 -28.74 11.41 9.35
CA PRO A 93 -29.08 12.83 9.40
C PRO A 93 -28.64 13.51 8.10
N LEU A 94 -29.51 14.34 7.53
CA LEU A 94 -29.17 15.17 6.39
C LEU A 94 -28.37 16.38 6.88
N LEU A 95 -27.19 16.55 6.28
CA LEU A 95 -26.25 17.61 6.60
C LEU A 95 -26.16 18.60 5.44
N ASP A 96 -25.49 19.73 5.66
CA ASP A 96 -25.10 20.68 4.62
C ASP A 96 -26.30 21.25 3.82
N GLY A 97 -27.48 21.35 4.48
CA GLY A 97 -28.71 21.87 3.88
C GLY A 97 -29.50 20.85 3.04
N ALA A 98 -29.10 19.58 3.01
CA ALA A 98 -29.84 18.55 2.31
C ALA A 98 -31.21 18.28 2.95
N VAL A 99 -32.22 18.00 2.12
CA VAL A 99 -33.60 17.71 2.52
C VAL A 99 -34.15 16.40 1.93
N THR A 100 -33.51 15.86 0.89
CA THR A 100 -33.92 14.59 0.27
C THR A 100 -32.73 13.69 -0.02
N VAL A 101 -33.03 12.41 -0.23
CA VAL A 101 -32.06 11.37 -0.59
C VAL A 101 -32.57 10.62 -1.80
N GLN A 102 -31.69 10.33 -2.75
CA GLN A 102 -32.00 9.47 -3.89
C GLN A 102 -30.82 8.54 -4.19
N LEU A 103 -31.10 7.48 -4.95
CA LEU A 103 -30.05 6.68 -5.57
C LEU A 103 -29.55 7.33 -6.85
N SER A 104 -28.26 7.15 -7.14
CA SER A 104 -27.70 7.44 -8.46
C SER A 104 -28.43 6.63 -9.55
N PRO A 105 -28.35 7.04 -10.83
CA PRO A 105 -28.76 6.17 -11.93
C PRO A 105 -28.10 4.79 -11.87
N PHE A 106 -28.69 3.83 -12.58
CA PHE A 106 -28.11 2.48 -12.74
C PHE A 106 -26.62 2.61 -13.12
N PRO A 107 -25.70 1.93 -12.43
CA PRO A 107 -25.90 0.74 -11.60
C PRO A 107 -26.13 0.98 -10.09
N PHE A 108 -26.68 2.13 -9.67
CA PHE A 108 -27.04 2.42 -8.27
C PHE A 108 -25.84 2.33 -7.30
N ARG A 109 -24.70 2.89 -7.69
CA ARG A 109 -23.44 2.82 -6.91
C ARG A 109 -23.27 3.95 -5.90
N GLU A 110 -24.14 4.95 -5.93
CA GLU A 110 -24.06 6.07 -4.98
C GLU A 110 -25.44 6.42 -4.43
N ILE A 111 -25.43 6.92 -3.20
CA ILE A 111 -26.53 7.69 -2.63
C ILE A 111 -26.20 9.16 -2.82
N HIS A 112 -27.16 9.94 -3.32
CA HIS A 112 -27.07 11.39 -3.46
C HIS A 112 -28.00 12.06 -2.45
N THR A 113 -27.48 13.03 -1.71
CA THR A 113 -28.31 13.92 -0.89
C THR A 113 -28.54 15.22 -1.65
N LEU A 114 -29.76 15.75 -1.64
CA LEU A 114 -30.10 16.95 -2.39
C LEU A 114 -30.62 18.08 -1.50
N ASP A 115 -30.30 19.31 -1.89
CA ASP A 115 -30.84 20.54 -1.31
C ASP A 115 -32.31 20.77 -1.72
N PRO A 116 -33.02 21.79 -1.18
CA PRO A 116 -34.40 22.10 -1.57
C PRO A 116 -34.58 22.48 -3.05
N GLN A 117 -33.51 22.85 -3.74
CA GLN A 117 -33.50 23.21 -5.15
C GLN A 117 -33.24 21.99 -6.06
N GLY A 118 -32.92 20.83 -5.48
CA GLY A 118 -32.62 19.60 -6.20
C GLY A 118 -31.16 19.47 -6.65
N ASN A 119 -30.25 20.29 -6.13
CA ASN A 119 -28.81 20.14 -6.40
C ASN A 119 -28.21 19.06 -5.51
N ILE A 120 -27.27 18.29 -6.05
CA ILE A 120 -26.54 17.27 -5.29
C ILE A 120 -25.58 17.97 -4.33
N VAL A 121 -25.76 17.73 -3.03
CA VAL A 121 -24.91 18.25 -1.96
C VAL A 121 -23.81 17.26 -1.62
N ARG A 122 -24.12 15.96 -1.53
CA ARG A 122 -23.16 14.89 -1.22
C ARG A 122 -23.43 13.65 -2.04
N LYS A 123 -22.35 12.93 -2.36
CA LYS A 123 -22.36 11.60 -2.98
C LYS A 123 -21.71 10.61 -2.02
N LEU A 124 -22.40 9.51 -1.76
CA LEU A 124 -21.95 8.44 -0.88
C LEU A 124 -21.86 7.14 -1.67
N PRO A 125 -20.65 6.75 -2.09
CA PRO A 125 -20.42 5.48 -2.76
C PRO A 125 -20.86 4.27 -1.92
N ALA A 126 -21.37 3.25 -2.57
CA ALA A 126 -21.84 2.02 -1.94
C ALA A 126 -20.73 1.28 -1.20
N ASN A 127 -19.49 1.33 -1.71
CA ASN A 127 -18.34 0.74 -1.04
C ASN A 127 -18.01 1.44 0.29
N LEU A 128 -18.07 2.78 0.34
CA LEU A 128 -17.87 3.53 1.57
C LEU A 128 -18.97 3.26 2.60
N VAL A 129 -20.23 3.18 2.15
CA VAL A 129 -21.36 2.81 3.02
C VAL A 129 -21.19 1.38 3.54
N SER A 130 -20.82 0.42 2.68
CA SER A 130 -20.52 -0.96 3.06
C SER A 130 -19.40 -1.05 4.12
N MET A 131 -18.37 -0.22 3.98
CA MET A 131 -17.29 -0.10 4.96
C MET A 131 -17.79 0.47 6.28
N GLY A 132 -18.56 1.56 6.27
CA GLY A 132 -19.16 2.15 7.47
C GLY A 132 -20.10 1.20 8.22
N LEU A 133 -20.73 0.26 7.51
CA LEU A 133 -21.55 -0.82 8.08
C LEU A 133 -20.73 -2.02 8.58
N GLY A 134 -19.40 -1.98 8.45
CA GLY A 134 -18.49 -3.05 8.88
C GLY A 134 -18.68 -4.36 8.11
N TRP A 135 -19.25 -4.36 6.90
CA TRP A 135 -19.48 -5.62 6.18
C TRP A 135 -18.18 -6.32 5.79
N HIS A 136 -17.20 -5.55 5.32
CA HIS A 136 -15.84 -6.02 5.03
C HIS A 136 -15.18 -6.76 6.20
N LEU A 137 -15.42 -6.35 7.46
CA LEU A 137 -14.84 -6.99 8.64
C LEU A 137 -15.26 -8.47 8.82
N GLN A 138 -16.43 -8.84 8.26
CA GLN A 138 -16.99 -10.19 8.35
C GLN A 138 -16.95 -10.91 6.98
N ASN A 139 -16.43 -10.26 5.95
CA ASN A 139 -16.52 -10.73 4.57
C ASN A 139 -15.19 -10.55 3.85
N LYS A 140 -14.45 -11.66 3.69
CA LYS A 140 -13.11 -11.67 3.11
C LYS A 140 -13.07 -11.10 1.69
N GLU A 141 -14.11 -11.32 0.88
CA GLU A 141 -14.14 -10.86 -0.51
C GLU A 141 -14.20 -9.33 -0.61
N LEU A 142 -14.84 -8.68 0.36
CA LEU A 142 -14.88 -7.22 0.47
C LEU A 142 -13.69 -6.65 1.25
N ARG A 143 -12.97 -7.51 1.97
CA ARG A 143 -11.83 -7.14 2.81
C ARG A 143 -10.51 -7.21 2.06
N ASP A 144 -10.35 -8.19 1.18
CA ASP A 144 -9.06 -8.55 0.63
C ASP A 144 -8.89 -7.91 -0.76
N PHE A 145 -8.13 -6.81 -0.81
CA PHE A 145 -7.91 -5.99 -2.00
C PHE A 145 -6.73 -6.51 -2.82
N GLU A 146 -6.94 -6.77 -4.10
CA GLU A 146 -5.88 -7.24 -4.98
C GLU A 146 -5.05 -6.07 -5.50
N VAL A 147 -3.74 -6.09 -5.24
CA VAL A 147 -2.78 -5.07 -5.70
C VAL A 147 -2.43 -5.32 -7.17
N LEU A 148 -2.91 -4.45 -8.05
CA LEU A 148 -2.70 -4.54 -9.50
C LEU A 148 -1.47 -3.75 -9.96
N TYR A 149 -1.19 -2.62 -9.29
CA TYR A 149 -0.06 -1.76 -9.63
C TYR A 149 0.41 -0.94 -8.43
N ILE A 150 1.70 -0.65 -8.38
CA ILE A 150 2.37 0.21 -7.38
C ILE A 150 3.19 1.26 -8.12
N GLY A 151 3.10 2.52 -7.70
CA GLY A 151 3.88 3.60 -8.28
C GLY A 151 4.13 4.75 -7.31
N GLN A 152 5.03 5.66 -7.70
CA GLN A 152 5.34 6.84 -6.93
C GLN A 152 4.29 7.94 -7.11
N ALA A 153 3.88 8.53 -6.00
CA ALA A 153 3.07 9.74 -5.96
C ALA A 153 3.91 11.01 -5.73
N TYR A 154 5.22 10.88 -5.47
CA TYR A 154 6.11 11.98 -5.10
C TYR A 154 6.33 13.02 -6.22
N GLY A 155 6.38 14.30 -5.85
CA GLY A 155 6.75 15.39 -6.75
C GLY A 155 7.03 16.69 -6.00
N ASP A 156 7.13 17.81 -6.73
CA ASP A 156 7.54 19.14 -6.25
C ASP A 156 6.64 19.82 -5.20
N GLY A 157 5.68 19.11 -4.59
CA GLY A 157 4.75 19.63 -3.59
C GLY A 157 3.58 20.46 -4.15
N SER A 158 3.52 20.70 -5.47
CA SER A 158 2.46 21.53 -6.08
C SER A 158 1.19 20.77 -6.45
N ARG A 159 1.28 19.45 -6.60
CA ARG A 159 0.18 18.57 -7.01
C ARG A 159 0.01 17.39 -6.08
N THR A 160 -1.24 16.97 -5.86
CA THR A 160 -1.57 15.77 -5.08
C THR A 160 -1.25 14.49 -5.85
N ALA A 161 -1.14 13.36 -5.13
CA ALA A 161 -1.05 12.03 -5.72
C ALA A 161 -2.17 11.78 -6.76
N PHE A 162 -3.39 12.22 -6.45
CA PHE A 162 -4.59 12.02 -7.26
C PHE A 162 -4.59 12.84 -8.56
N GLU A 163 -4.11 14.09 -8.52
CA GLU A 163 -3.97 14.94 -9.71
C GLU A 163 -2.98 14.35 -10.72
N ARG A 164 -1.89 13.74 -10.24
CA ARG A 164 -0.92 13.03 -11.09
C ARG A 164 -1.56 11.78 -11.72
N LEU A 165 -2.32 11.03 -10.91
CA LEU A 165 -3.01 9.82 -11.35
C LEU A 165 -4.07 10.07 -12.44
N LYS A 166 -4.78 11.19 -12.38
CA LYS A 166 -5.86 11.54 -13.32
C LYS A 166 -5.44 11.46 -14.79
N ASN A 167 -4.17 11.82 -15.09
CA ASN A 167 -3.62 11.80 -16.45
C ASN A 167 -2.65 10.63 -16.69
N HIS A 168 -2.59 9.65 -15.78
CA HIS A 168 -1.63 8.57 -15.86
C HIS A 168 -2.12 7.45 -16.79
N SER A 169 -1.38 7.21 -17.88
CA SER A 169 -1.76 6.25 -18.92
C SER A 169 -1.93 4.82 -18.40
N THR A 170 -1.12 4.39 -17.42
CA THR A 170 -1.25 3.07 -16.80
C THR A 170 -2.57 2.91 -16.06
N LEU A 171 -3.02 3.94 -15.34
CA LEU A 171 -4.31 3.89 -14.64
C LEU A 171 -5.45 3.76 -15.65
N GLN A 172 -5.43 4.56 -16.71
CA GLN A 172 -6.44 4.51 -17.78
C GLN A 172 -6.48 3.13 -18.45
N LYS A 173 -5.32 2.52 -18.69
CA LYS A 173 -5.21 1.16 -19.22
C LYS A 173 -5.82 0.13 -18.28
N ILE A 174 -5.51 0.19 -16.97
CA ILE A 174 -6.05 -0.73 -15.97
C ILE A 174 -7.58 -0.58 -15.87
N LEU A 175 -8.08 0.67 -15.81
CA LEU A 175 -9.51 0.95 -15.78
C LEU A 175 -10.24 0.36 -16.99
N ALA A 176 -9.69 0.55 -18.19
CA ALA A 176 -10.27 0.02 -19.42
C ALA A 176 -10.29 -1.52 -19.43
N GLN A 177 -9.21 -2.14 -18.97
CA GLN A 177 -9.08 -3.60 -18.99
C GLN A 177 -9.98 -4.27 -17.95
N ILE A 178 -9.97 -3.81 -16.69
CA ILE A 178 -10.80 -4.39 -15.63
C ILE A 178 -12.28 -4.24 -15.94
N ASN A 179 -12.71 -3.11 -16.52
CA ASN A 179 -14.10 -2.93 -16.93
C ASN A 179 -14.55 -3.92 -18.02
N TYR A 180 -13.61 -4.46 -18.82
CA TYR A 180 -13.92 -5.46 -19.85
C TYR A 180 -13.78 -6.90 -19.33
N ASP A 181 -12.67 -7.20 -18.67
CA ASP A 181 -12.31 -8.56 -18.23
C ASP A 181 -13.05 -8.98 -16.94
N SER A 182 -13.41 -8.02 -16.08
CA SER A 182 -13.94 -8.30 -14.74
C SER A 182 -14.88 -7.16 -14.26
N PRO A 183 -16.01 -6.92 -14.96
CA PRO A 183 -16.94 -5.80 -14.68
C PRO A 183 -17.59 -5.85 -13.29
N GLU A 184 -17.51 -7.00 -12.62
CA GLU A 184 -17.96 -7.21 -11.25
C GLU A 184 -17.02 -6.61 -10.19
N TYR A 185 -15.84 -6.12 -10.60
CA TYR A 185 -14.89 -5.41 -9.75
C TYR A 185 -14.89 -3.91 -10.03
N GLU A 186 -14.43 -3.14 -9.06
CA GLU A 186 -14.11 -1.73 -9.18
C GLU A 186 -12.69 -1.44 -8.73
N ILE A 187 -12.14 -0.33 -9.21
CA ILE A 187 -10.79 0.11 -8.86
C ILE A 187 -10.83 1.05 -7.65
N GLN A 188 -9.99 0.72 -6.66
CA GLN A 188 -9.69 1.55 -5.50
C GLN A 188 -8.26 2.08 -5.62
N LEU A 189 -8.09 3.36 -5.35
CA LEU A 189 -6.80 4.01 -5.27
C LEU A 189 -6.45 4.22 -3.81
N LEU A 190 -5.35 3.60 -3.39
CA LEU A 190 -4.81 3.76 -2.05
C LEU A 190 -3.53 4.57 -2.18
N THR A 191 -3.35 5.56 -1.31
CA THR A 191 -2.12 6.36 -1.25
C THR A 191 -1.56 6.30 0.16
N PHE A 192 -0.24 6.26 0.27
CA PHE A 192 0.47 6.09 1.53
C PHE A 192 1.57 7.13 1.66
N GLU A 193 1.59 7.80 2.80
CA GLU A 193 2.75 8.52 3.28
C GLU A 193 3.70 7.54 3.99
N TYR A 194 4.99 7.64 3.74
CA TYR A 194 6.03 6.93 4.48
C TYR A 194 6.70 7.88 5.45
N SER A 195 6.92 7.40 6.67
CA SER A 195 7.76 8.13 7.63
C SER A 195 9.23 8.12 7.19
N PRO A 196 10.04 9.08 7.65
CA PRO A 196 11.49 9.00 7.52
C PRO A 196 12.01 7.64 8.00
N TYR A 197 12.92 7.06 7.23
CA TYR A 197 13.48 5.75 7.53
C TYR A 197 14.11 5.67 8.93
N ARG A 198 14.06 4.48 9.52
CA ARG A 198 14.80 4.11 10.71
C ARG A 198 15.98 3.21 10.32
N ILE A 199 17.06 3.31 11.09
CA ILE A 199 18.18 2.38 10.99
C ILE A 199 17.99 1.32 12.05
N ILE A 200 17.99 0.05 11.65
CA ILE A 200 18.07 -1.08 12.56
C ILE A 200 19.48 -1.63 12.50
N TYR A 201 20.10 -1.82 13.66
CA TYR A 201 21.42 -2.41 13.77
C TYR A 201 21.32 -3.79 14.41
N GLN A 202 22.09 -4.73 13.89
CA GLN A 202 22.23 -6.08 14.42
C GLN A 202 23.71 -6.33 14.71
N MET A 203 24.03 -6.69 15.95
CA MET A 203 25.39 -6.96 16.39
C MET A 203 25.49 -8.43 16.82
N ASP A 204 26.57 -9.09 16.41
CA ASP A 204 26.79 -10.49 16.72
C ASP A 204 28.09 -10.70 17.51
N GLY A 205 28.00 -10.64 18.84
CA GLY A 205 29.15 -10.82 19.73
C GLY A 205 29.81 -12.20 19.67
N ARG A 206 29.22 -13.17 18.96
CA ARG A 206 29.79 -14.53 18.79
C ARG A 206 30.60 -14.67 17.50
N ALA A 207 30.52 -13.70 16.59
CA ALA A 207 31.17 -13.77 15.30
C ALA A 207 32.70 -13.85 15.44
N LYS A 208 33.28 -14.99 15.04
CA LYS A 208 34.74 -15.19 15.04
C LYS A 208 35.35 -14.53 13.80
N ASN A 209 36.48 -13.85 13.97
CA ASN A 209 37.23 -13.19 12.88
C ASN A 209 36.50 -12.03 12.18
N ALA A 210 35.40 -11.53 12.72
CA ALA A 210 34.73 -10.33 12.22
C ALA A 210 35.52 -9.06 12.57
N ILE A 211 35.48 -8.07 11.68
CA ILE A 211 36.02 -6.74 11.94
C ILE A 211 35.18 -6.09 13.04
N SER A 212 35.83 -5.81 14.17
CA SER A 212 35.22 -5.30 15.41
C SER A 212 35.97 -4.10 15.99
N ASP A 213 36.91 -3.54 15.23
CA ASP A 213 37.72 -2.38 15.61
C ASP A 213 37.09 -1.06 15.13
N TYR A 214 37.88 0.01 15.11
CA TYR A 214 37.45 1.35 14.68
C TYR A 214 36.79 1.37 13.30
N ARG A 215 37.12 0.43 12.39
CA ARG A 215 36.50 0.35 11.06
C ARG A 215 35.00 0.07 11.13
N ASP A 216 34.55 -0.73 12.09
CA ASP A 216 33.13 -1.03 12.27
C ASP A 216 32.38 0.17 12.89
N LEU A 217 33.04 0.84 13.84
CA LEU A 217 32.57 2.10 14.44
C LEU A 217 32.45 3.23 13.41
N ASP A 218 33.39 3.33 12.47
CA ASP A 218 33.38 4.37 11.43
C ASP A 218 32.24 4.16 10.42
N ARG A 219 31.85 2.89 10.14
CA ARG A 219 30.64 2.58 9.35
C ARG A 219 29.39 3.11 10.06
N PHE A 220 29.24 2.80 11.34
CA PHE A 220 28.11 3.29 12.14
C PHE A 220 28.06 4.82 12.15
N ARG A 221 29.20 5.49 12.38
CA ARG A 221 29.29 6.96 12.33
C ARG A 221 28.91 7.51 10.96
N SER A 222 29.39 6.91 9.88
CA SER A 222 29.04 7.31 8.51
C SER A 222 27.53 7.28 8.28
N ILE A 223 26.85 6.22 8.70
CA ILE A 223 25.38 6.09 8.59
C ILE A 223 24.64 7.14 9.43
N THR A 224 25.19 7.53 10.59
CA THR A 224 24.55 8.57 11.43
C THR A 224 24.73 9.99 10.90
N VAL A 225 25.76 10.24 10.08
CA VAL A 225 26.09 11.58 9.55
C VAL A 225 25.56 11.77 8.14
N ASN A 226 25.55 10.70 7.33
CA ASN A 226 25.07 10.70 5.97
C ASN A 226 23.68 10.05 5.91
N HIS A 227 22.73 10.70 5.25
CA HIS A 227 21.36 10.22 5.20
C HIS A 227 20.88 10.00 3.77
N LEU A 228 20.02 8.99 3.59
CA LEU A 228 19.28 8.83 2.35
C LEU A 228 18.29 10.00 2.19
N THR A 229 18.27 10.60 0.99
CA THR A 229 17.27 11.61 0.66
C THR A 229 15.88 11.00 0.66
N GLU A 230 14.86 11.81 0.85
CA GLU A 230 13.46 11.37 0.79
C GLU A 230 13.15 10.71 -0.56
N HIS A 231 13.59 11.30 -1.67
CA HIS A 231 13.45 10.71 -2.99
C HIS A 231 14.10 9.30 -3.09
N GLN A 232 15.29 9.11 -2.51
CA GLN A 232 15.93 7.78 -2.48
C GLN A 232 15.09 6.79 -1.66
N GLN A 233 14.59 7.20 -0.50
CA GLN A 233 13.72 6.38 0.34
C GLN A 233 12.46 5.92 -0.42
N ILE A 234 11.79 6.84 -1.13
CA ILE A 234 10.57 6.54 -1.90
C ILE A 234 10.87 5.59 -3.07
N CYS A 235 12.00 5.78 -3.75
CA CYS A 235 12.45 4.85 -4.79
C CYS A 235 12.67 3.43 -4.24
N LEU A 236 13.23 3.31 -3.03
CA LEU A 236 13.41 2.02 -2.35
C LEU A 236 12.07 1.39 -2.00
N VAL A 237 11.13 2.16 -1.46
CA VAL A 237 9.78 1.68 -1.14
C VAL A 237 9.09 1.15 -2.39
N GLU A 238 9.06 1.93 -3.47
CA GLU A 238 8.42 1.50 -4.73
C GLU A 238 9.02 0.19 -5.24
N ALA A 239 10.35 0.14 -5.41
CA ALA A 239 11.02 -1.02 -5.96
C ALA A 239 10.84 -2.28 -5.08
N GLY A 240 10.93 -2.11 -3.76
CA GLY A 240 10.77 -3.21 -2.83
C GLY A 240 9.33 -3.72 -2.73
N LEU A 241 8.33 -2.84 -2.74
CA LEU A 241 6.93 -3.25 -2.78
C LEU A 241 6.55 -3.91 -4.11
N ILE A 242 7.04 -3.40 -5.24
CA ILE A 242 6.83 -4.04 -6.55
C ILE A 242 7.43 -5.45 -6.54
N ARG A 243 8.65 -5.60 -6.01
CA ARG A 243 9.29 -6.90 -5.90
C ARG A 243 8.53 -7.86 -4.98
N TYR A 244 8.00 -7.33 -3.88
CA TYR A 244 7.29 -8.11 -2.89
C TYR A 244 5.93 -8.59 -3.39
N PHE A 245 5.06 -7.68 -3.86
CA PHE A 245 3.72 -8.03 -4.35
C PHE A 245 3.72 -8.58 -5.78
N GLN A 246 4.75 -8.33 -6.58
CA GLN A 246 4.80 -8.66 -8.01
C GLN A 246 3.50 -8.31 -8.78
N PRO A 247 2.96 -7.08 -8.68
CA PRO A 247 1.67 -6.74 -9.24
C PRO A 247 1.60 -7.00 -10.75
N GLN A 248 0.42 -7.33 -11.27
CA GLN A 248 0.23 -7.71 -12.68
C GLN A 248 0.80 -6.68 -13.66
N TYR A 249 0.60 -5.38 -13.38
CA TYR A 249 0.92 -4.30 -14.31
C TYR A 249 2.29 -3.65 -14.10
N ASN A 250 3.02 -4.02 -13.03
CA ASN A 250 4.41 -3.59 -12.87
C ASN A 250 5.35 -4.52 -13.66
N VAL A 251 6.35 -3.94 -14.31
CA VAL A 251 7.39 -4.68 -15.07
C VAL A 251 8.78 -4.42 -14.50
N ILE A 252 9.12 -3.16 -14.29
CA ILE A 252 10.41 -2.76 -13.70
C ILE A 252 10.43 -3.19 -12.22
N TYR A 253 11.56 -3.70 -11.74
CA TYR A 253 11.80 -4.19 -10.36
C TYR A 253 11.11 -5.50 -9.95
N LYS A 254 10.09 -5.95 -10.68
CA LYS A 254 9.27 -7.12 -10.32
C LYS A 254 10.08 -8.39 -10.08
N ASP A 255 10.98 -8.72 -11.00
CA ASP A 255 11.71 -9.99 -10.97
C ASP A 255 13.21 -9.86 -10.66
N ASN A 256 13.73 -8.64 -10.68
CA ASN A 256 15.16 -8.37 -10.65
C ASN A 256 15.62 -7.46 -9.52
N PHE A 257 14.71 -6.96 -8.67
CA PHE A 257 15.12 -6.19 -7.49
C PHE A 257 15.39 -7.13 -6.30
N PRO A 258 16.45 -6.89 -5.51
CA PRO A 258 17.51 -5.89 -5.71
C PRO A 258 18.62 -6.41 -6.63
N ASN A 259 19.20 -5.55 -7.47
CA ASN A 259 20.35 -5.85 -8.33
C ASN A 259 21.44 -4.79 -8.17
N GLY A 260 22.71 -5.18 -8.20
CA GLY A 260 23.85 -4.25 -8.06
C GLY A 260 23.90 -3.13 -9.11
N LYS A 261 23.26 -3.32 -10.28
CA LYS A 261 23.18 -2.30 -11.35
C LYS A 261 22.10 -1.25 -11.12
N HIS A 262 21.22 -1.43 -10.14
CA HIS A 262 20.17 -0.47 -9.84
C HIS A 262 20.75 0.74 -9.10
N LYS A 263 20.80 1.89 -9.78
CA LYS A 263 21.31 3.16 -9.22
C LYS A 263 20.62 3.58 -7.92
N ILE A 264 19.36 3.20 -7.73
CA ILE A 264 18.60 3.48 -6.49
C ILE A 264 19.22 2.82 -5.25
N LEU A 265 20.09 1.81 -5.42
CA LEU A 265 20.81 1.13 -4.33
C LEU A 265 22.22 1.70 -4.09
N GLU A 266 22.72 2.61 -4.93
CA GLU A 266 24.09 3.14 -4.85
C GLU A 266 24.38 3.75 -3.48
N ALA A 267 23.51 4.66 -3.03
CA ALA A 267 23.62 5.26 -1.70
C ALA A 267 23.47 4.23 -0.56
N CYS A 268 22.74 3.13 -0.78
CA CYS A 268 22.67 2.06 0.21
C CYS A 268 24.01 1.33 0.35
N TYR A 269 24.71 1.12 -0.78
CA TYR A 269 26.02 0.48 -0.81
C TYR A 269 27.13 1.40 -0.30
N ASP A 270 27.06 2.70 -0.61
CA ASP A 270 28.02 3.70 -0.09
C ASP A 270 27.97 3.80 1.45
N LEU A 271 26.77 3.63 2.02
CA LEU A 271 26.54 3.60 3.47
C LEU A 271 26.65 2.18 4.07
N ASP A 272 27.00 1.19 3.25
CA ASP A 272 27.17 -0.22 3.61
C ASP A 272 25.97 -0.84 4.37
N PHE A 273 24.76 -0.47 3.95
CA PHE A 273 23.54 -1.16 4.36
C PHE A 273 23.47 -2.55 3.72
N SER A 274 23.12 -3.55 4.52
CA SER A 274 23.02 -4.94 4.06
C SER A 274 21.58 -5.46 4.04
N GLY A 275 20.64 -4.76 4.66
CA GLY A 275 19.21 -5.10 4.64
C GLY A 275 18.29 -3.92 4.31
N LEU A 276 17.15 -4.24 3.72
CA LEU A 276 16.04 -3.33 3.49
C LEU A 276 14.75 -3.97 4.00
N ILE A 277 14.01 -3.22 4.82
CA ILE A 277 12.73 -3.59 5.39
C ILE A 277 11.72 -2.55 4.97
N ILE A 278 10.66 -2.98 4.29
CA ILE A 278 9.58 -2.11 3.86
C ILE A 278 8.26 -2.65 4.41
N GLU A 279 7.54 -1.78 5.08
CA GLU A 279 6.29 -2.09 5.74
C GLU A 279 5.14 -1.28 5.15
N ILE A 280 4.05 -1.97 4.86
CA ILE A 280 2.75 -1.37 4.52
C ILE A 280 1.70 -1.98 5.44
N ASN A 281 1.01 -1.13 6.19
CA ASN A 281 0.05 -1.50 7.22
C ASN A 281 -1.34 -0.90 6.93
N THR A 282 -2.35 -1.76 6.89
CA THR A 282 -3.76 -1.46 6.66
C THR A 282 -4.66 -2.07 7.74
N GLU A 283 -4.11 -2.38 8.91
CA GLU A 283 -4.85 -2.96 10.04
C GLU A 283 -5.92 -2.00 10.59
N ASP A 284 -5.57 -0.73 10.80
CA ASP A 284 -6.50 0.34 11.23
C ASP A 284 -7.68 0.55 10.27
N LEU A 285 -7.51 0.06 9.05
CA LEU A 285 -8.41 0.19 7.92
C LEU A 285 -9.39 -0.97 7.79
N GLY A 286 -9.12 -2.08 8.49
CA GLY A 286 -9.93 -3.28 8.46
C GLY A 286 -9.88 -4.04 7.12
N PHE A 287 -8.93 -3.74 6.23
CA PHE A 287 -8.76 -4.44 4.95
C PHE A 287 -7.37 -5.08 4.80
N SER A 288 -7.29 -6.08 3.95
CA SER A 288 -6.06 -6.79 3.62
C SER A 288 -5.60 -6.42 2.21
N LEU A 289 -4.30 -6.46 1.95
CA LEU A 289 -3.73 -6.40 0.61
C LEU A 289 -3.26 -7.80 0.18
N TRP A 290 -3.37 -8.12 -1.10
CA TRP A 290 -2.86 -9.38 -1.65
C TRP A 290 -2.47 -9.26 -3.11
N SER A 291 -1.79 -10.27 -3.63
CA SER A 291 -1.48 -10.42 -5.04
C SER A 291 -1.32 -11.90 -5.41
N SER A 292 -1.10 -12.21 -6.69
CA SER A 292 -0.84 -13.59 -7.12
C SER A 292 0.40 -14.24 -6.48
N SER A 293 1.31 -13.45 -5.90
CA SER A 293 2.53 -13.93 -5.24
C SER A 293 2.49 -13.84 -3.71
N ILE A 294 1.56 -13.08 -3.13
CA ILE A 294 1.48 -12.80 -1.70
C ILE A 294 0.05 -12.99 -1.19
N ASN A 295 -0.11 -13.79 -0.14
CA ASN A 295 -1.38 -14.01 0.54
C ASN A 295 -1.91 -12.73 1.21
N ALA A 296 -3.23 -12.65 1.31
CA ALA A 296 -3.93 -11.55 1.98
C ALA A 296 -3.49 -11.36 3.44
N ARG A 297 -3.01 -10.15 3.74
CA ARG A 297 -2.73 -9.67 5.11
C ARG A 297 -3.04 -8.17 5.23
N ASP A 298 -3.32 -7.74 6.44
CA ASP A 298 -3.44 -6.32 6.82
C ASP A 298 -2.05 -5.69 7.06
N HIS A 299 -1.09 -6.49 7.51
CA HIS A 299 0.28 -6.05 7.75
C HIS A 299 1.29 -6.82 6.91
N HIS A 300 1.96 -6.11 6.00
CA HIS A 300 3.01 -6.68 5.15
C HIS A 300 4.36 -6.09 5.51
N ILE A 301 5.34 -6.99 5.67
CA ILE A 301 6.74 -6.65 5.92
C ILE A 301 7.59 -7.37 4.86
N ALA A 302 8.08 -6.61 3.89
CA ALA A 302 9.03 -7.07 2.89
C ALA A 302 10.45 -6.96 3.46
N LYS A 303 11.15 -8.10 3.55
CA LYS A 303 12.56 -8.17 3.97
C LYS A 303 13.42 -8.49 2.77
N ILE A 304 14.42 -7.67 2.49
CA ILE A 304 15.18 -7.71 1.24
C ILE A 304 16.68 -7.63 1.53
N ASP A 305 17.43 -8.66 1.16
CA ASP A 305 18.89 -8.68 1.26
C ASP A 305 19.51 -7.77 0.19
N LEU A 306 20.34 -6.80 0.60
CA LEU A 306 21.05 -5.92 -0.33
C LEU A 306 22.43 -6.46 -0.72
N VAL A 307 22.94 -7.43 0.04
CA VAL A 307 24.22 -8.13 -0.22
C VAL A 307 23.95 -9.55 -0.69
N ASP A 308 24.89 -10.11 -1.46
CA ASP A 308 24.80 -11.52 -1.87
C ASP A 308 25.24 -12.41 -0.68
N PRO A 309 24.35 -13.25 -0.12
CA PRO A 309 24.67 -14.11 1.01
C PRO A 309 25.74 -15.17 0.69
N ASN A 310 26.01 -15.43 -0.60
CA ASN A 310 27.11 -16.30 -1.00
C ASN A 310 28.47 -15.62 -0.80
N ILE A 311 28.52 -14.29 -0.81
CA ILE A 311 29.71 -13.45 -0.67
C ILE A 311 29.84 -12.90 0.76
N ARG A 312 28.76 -12.37 1.34
CA ARG A 312 28.72 -11.77 2.67
C ARG A 312 27.38 -12.03 3.34
N TRP A 313 27.42 -12.54 4.56
CA TRP A 313 26.23 -12.61 5.41
C TRP A 313 25.87 -11.22 5.92
N GLY A 314 24.69 -10.73 5.50
CA GLY A 314 24.16 -9.42 5.85
C GLY A 314 23.21 -9.44 7.06
N PHE A 315 22.44 -8.37 7.20
CA PHE A 315 21.54 -8.12 8.34
C PHE A 315 20.59 -9.28 8.69
N PHE A 316 20.08 -10.00 7.70
CA PHE A 316 19.11 -11.08 7.92
C PHE A 316 19.73 -12.44 8.25
N HIS A 317 21.04 -12.50 8.53
CA HIS A 317 21.75 -13.74 8.88
C HIS A 317 22.25 -13.72 10.32
N ILE A 318 21.90 -14.75 11.09
CA ILE A 318 22.26 -14.91 12.51
C ILE A 318 23.24 -16.09 12.65
N PHE A 319 24.36 -15.93 13.35
CA PHE A 319 25.29 -17.05 13.60
C PHE A 319 24.73 -18.08 14.56
N ASN A 320 25.13 -19.32 14.29
CA ASN A 320 25.11 -20.42 15.23
C ASN A 320 26.51 -20.64 15.83
N ASP A 321 26.54 -21.25 17.02
CA ASP A 321 27.80 -21.56 17.73
C ASP A 321 28.71 -22.54 16.96
N ASP A 322 28.13 -23.31 16.03
CA ASP A 322 28.85 -24.27 15.16
C ASP A 322 29.53 -23.61 13.94
N GLY A 323 29.40 -22.29 13.78
CA GLY A 323 29.97 -21.53 12.67
C GLY A 323 29.10 -21.45 11.43
N SER A 324 27.90 -22.03 11.44
CA SER A 324 26.87 -21.83 10.40
C SER A 324 26.07 -20.54 10.63
N ALA A 325 25.28 -20.11 9.64
CA ALA A 325 24.32 -19.03 9.80
C ALA A 325 22.90 -19.48 9.45
N LEU A 326 21.94 -19.03 10.26
CA LEU A 326 20.52 -19.13 9.98
C LEU A 326 20.06 -17.85 9.28
N SER A 327 19.47 -17.98 8.09
CA SER A 327 18.80 -16.86 7.42
C SER A 327 17.39 -16.68 7.99
N MET A 328 16.97 -15.43 8.19
CA MET A 328 15.59 -15.14 8.57
C MET A 328 14.63 -15.65 7.48
N PRO A 329 13.45 -16.20 7.85
CA PRO A 329 12.51 -16.73 6.87
C PRO A 329 11.91 -15.62 6.00
N ASN A 330 11.52 -15.94 4.76
CA ASN A 330 10.84 -15.03 3.83
C ASN A 330 11.63 -13.75 3.52
N VAL A 331 12.95 -13.86 3.34
CA VAL A 331 13.81 -12.78 2.87
C VAL A 331 13.96 -12.89 1.35
N ILE A 332 13.73 -11.80 0.64
CA ILE A 332 13.97 -11.68 -0.79
C ILE A 332 15.48 -11.55 -1.00
N ALA A 333 16.08 -12.57 -1.63
CA ALA A 333 17.50 -12.58 -1.95
C ALA A 333 17.83 -11.59 -3.08
N LYS A 334 19.08 -11.12 -3.07
CA LYS A 334 19.63 -10.30 -4.15
C LYS A 334 19.63 -11.07 -5.48
N SER A 335 19.16 -10.41 -6.53
CA SER A 335 19.24 -10.92 -7.89
C SER A 335 20.68 -10.81 -8.41
N SER A 336 21.12 -11.85 -9.13
CA SER A 336 22.46 -11.99 -9.70
C SER A 336 22.85 -10.88 -10.69
#